data_AF-A0A3D1BV22-F1
#
_entry.id   AF-A0A3D1BV22-F1
#
_cell.length_a   1.000
_cell.length_b   1.000
_cell.length_c   1.000
_cell.angle_alpha   90.00
_cell.angle_beta   90.00
_cell.angle_gamma   90.00
#
_symmetry.space_group_name_H-M   'P 1'
#
loop_
_entity.id
_entity.type
_entity.pdbx_description
1 polymer ?
#
loop_
_entity_poly.entity_id
_entity_poly.type
_entity_poly.pdbx_seq_one_letter_code
_entity_poly.pdbx_strand_id
1 'polypeptide(L)'
;MSTDLEKYLKENRKKLDVETPDDKSIWESIRINIKNDRSIDQQDRGKIILMRLRNIAAIVLIALLAGYVISDIVTDLTLNRRITLARIDGQLGAKEKEYIKLIRYKKQEIGSFEEIDNIIIKELLEEVDNLDTIYNTVMDDMNKNGYNEKMVNTIFDTYEKKIRILELIIMETNKPENNETDKKIAL
;
A
#
# COMPACT_ATOMS: atom_id res chain seq x y z
N MET A 1 -57.16 -50.74 4.35
CA MET A 1 -56.25 -51.16 3.25
C MET A 1 -54.76 -51.09 3.64
N SER A 2 -54.39 -51.10 4.93
CA SER A 2 -52.98 -51.13 5.36
C SER A 2 -52.47 -52.53 5.73
N THR A 3 -53.38 -53.52 5.78
CA THR A 3 -53.11 -54.87 6.27
C THR A 3 -52.36 -55.73 5.25
N ASP A 4 -52.62 -55.55 3.96
CA ASP A 4 -51.99 -56.36 2.90
C ASP A 4 -50.52 -56.00 2.71
N LEU A 5 -50.19 -54.72 2.85
CA LEU A 5 -48.82 -54.21 2.75
C LEU A 5 -47.99 -54.63 3.98
N GLU A 6 -48.57 -54.58 5.19
CA GLU A 6 -47.90 -55.07 6.40
C GLU A 6 -47.63 -56.58 6.31
N LYS A 7 -48.60 -57.36 5.81
CA LYS A 7 -48.44 -58.80 5.62
C LYS A 7 -47.35 -59.12 4.60
N TYR A 8 -47.32 -58.41 3.47
CA TYR A 8 -46.29 -58.56 2.45
C TYR A 8 -44.87 -58.24 2.98
N LEU A 9 -44.73 -57.18 3.79
CA LEU A 9 -43.44 -56.80 4.39
C LEU A 9 -42.97 -57.81 5.44
N LYS A 10 -43.87 -58.35 6.27
CA LYS A 10 -43.53 -59.39 7.26
C LYS A 10 -43.08 -60.68 6.59
N GLU A 11 -43.80 -61.13 5.56
CA GLU A 11 -43.50 -62.38 4.86
C GLU A 11 -42.20 -62.31 4.04
N ASN A 12 -41.87 -61.13 3.50
CA ASN A 12 -40.66 -60.94 2.67
C ASN A 12 -39.47 -60.34 3.43
N ARG A 13 -39.55 -60.12 4.75
CA ARG A 13 -38.48 -59.52 5.56
C ARG A 13 -37.13 -60.19 5.36
N LYS A 14 -37.09 -61.54 5.37
CA LYS A 14 -35.85 -62.31 5.16
C LYS A 14 -35.24 -62.19 3.76
N LYS A 15 -36.03 -61.77 2.76
CA LYS A 15 -35.57 -61.50 1.38
C LYS A 15 -35.24 -60.02 1.15
N LEU A 16 -35.66 -59.14 2.05
CA LEU A 16 -35.35 -57.70 2.03
C LEU A 16 -34.09 -57.39 2.84
N ASP A 17 -33.76 -58.23 3.82
CA ASP A 17 -32.54 -58.15 4.62
C ASP A 17 -31.40 -58.90 3.89
N VAL A 18 -30.94 -58.34 2.76
CA VAL A 18 -30.07 -59.05 1.80
C VAL A 18 -28.59 -59.03 2.19
N GLU A 19 -28.11 -58.10 3.02
CA GLU A 19 -26.68 -58.07 3.40
C GLU A 19 -26.50 -57.49 4.81
N THR A 20 -26.03 -58.32 5.76
CA THR A 20 -25.35 -57.79 6.94
C THR A 20 -23.95 -57.37 6.51
N PRO A 21 -23.54 -56.10 6.68
CA PRO A 21 -22.20 -55.67 6.31
C PRO A 21 -21.14 -56.56 6.99
N ASP A 22 -20.10 -56.94 6.26
CA ASP A 22 -18.93 -57.60 6.86
C ASP A 22 -18.14 -56.56 7.65
N ASP A 23 -18.58 -56.32 8.89
CA ASP A 23 -17.99 -55.35 9.82
C ASP A 23 -16.47 -55.51 9.93
N LYS A 24 -15.96 -56.75 9.80
CA LYS A 24 -14.52 -57.03 9.89
C LYS A 24 -13.74 -56.33 8.78
N SER A 25 -14.25 -56.35 7.54
CA SER A 25 -13.61 -55.68 6.40
C SER A 25 -13.60 -54.15 6.53
N ILE A 26 -14.67 -53.58 7.11
CA ILE A 26 -14.81 -52.15 7.38
C ILE A 26 -13.81 -51.72 8.47
N TRP A 27 -13.69 -52.49 9.55
CA TRP A 27 -12.74 -52.17 10.62
C TRP A 27 -11.27 -52.39 10.22
N GLU A 28 -10.97 -53.34 9.31
CA GLU A 28 -9.63 -53.52 8.79
C GLU A 28 -9.17 -52.35 7.90
N SER A 29 -10.03 -51.86 7.02
CA SER A 29 -9.72 -50.70 6.17
C SER A 29 -9.49 -49.42 6.98
N ILE A 30 -10.24 -49.20 8.07
CA ILE A 30 -9.99 -48.11 9.02
C ILE A 30 -8.61 -48.26 9.69
N ARG A 31 -8.25 -49.47 10.14
CA ARG A 31 -6.95 -49.72 10.79
C ARG A 31 -5.76 -49.50 9.86
N ILE A 32 -5.87 -49.88 8.59
CA ILE A 32 -4.81 -49.71 7.59
C ILE A 32 -4.54 -48.21 7.36
N ASN A 33 -5.59 -47.39 7.22
CA ASN A 33 -5.43 -45.95 7.02
C ASN A 33 -4.80 -45.25 8.24
N ILE A 34 -5.11 -45.70 9.46
CA ILE A 34 -4.51 -45.11 10.68
C ILE A 34 -3.03 -45.48 10.83
N LYS A 35 -2.60 -46.66 10.36
CA LYS A 35 -1.19 -47.08 10.43
C LYS A 35 -0.30 -46.39 9.40
N ASN A 36 -0.82 -46.10 8.20
CA ASN A 36 -0.06 -45.42 7.15
C ASN A 36 0.18 -43.93 7.42
N ASP A 37 -0.60 -43.30 8.30
CA ASP A 37 -0.43 -41.89 8.68
C ASP A 37 0.63 -41.69 9.80
N ARG A 38 1.24 -42.78 10.30
CA ARG A 38 2.19 -42.75 11.43
C ARG A 38 3.59 -43.28 11.13
N SER A 39 3.98 -43.39 9.86
CA SER A 39 5.37 -43.66 9.46
C SER A 39 6.01 -42.47 8.74
N ILE A 40 5.80 -41.26 9.26
CA ILE A 40 6.64 -40.11 8.93
C ILE A 40 7.71 -39.99 10.00
N ASP A 41 8.87 -40.49 9.61
CA ASP A 41 10.18 -40.46 10.24
C ASP A 41 10.39 -39.25 11.18
N GLN A 42 10.60 -39.53 12.46
CA GLN A 42 10.77 -38.51 13.51
C GLN A 42 12.18 -37.91 13.55
N GLN A 43 13.07 -38.27 12.63
CA GLN A 43 14.48 -37.88 12.69
C GLN A 43 14.80 -36.49 12.10
N ASP A 44 13.91 -35.87 11.30
CA ASP A 44 14.21 -34.63 10.56
C ASP A 44 13.46 -33.36 11.02
N ARG A 45 12.67 -33.41 12.09
CA ARG A 45 11.85 -32.25 12.52
C ARG A 45 12.66 -31.05 13.01
N GLY A 46 13.90 -31.25 13.48
CA GLY A 46 14.76 -30.16 13.96
C GLY A 46 15.39 -29.31 12.84
N LYS A 47 15.73 -29.92 11.70
CA LYS A 47 16.39 -29.22 10.58
C LYS A 47 15.41 -28.47 9.67
N ILE A 48 14.18 -28.96 9.54
CA ILE A 48 13.17 -28.36 8.65
C ILE A 48 12.62 -27.03 9.22
N ILE A 49 12.50 -26.89 10.54
CA ILE A 49 12.02 -25.65 11.17
C ILE A 49 13.06 -24.53 11.02
N LEU A 50 14.35 -24.83 11.18
CA LEU A 50 15.44 -23.86 10.96
C LEU A 50 15.58 -23.44 9.49
N MET A 51 15.36 -24.35 8.53
CA MET A 51 15.36 -24.00 7.09
C MET A 51 14.15 -23.12 6.70
N ARG A 52 12.98 -23.31 7.31
CA ARG A 52 11.80 -22.46 7.02
C ARG A 52 11.93 -21.04 7.57
N LEU A 53 12.62 -20.83 8.70
CA LEU A 53 12.83 -19.49 9.25
C LEU A 53 13.79 -18.64 8.40
N ARG A 54 14.79 -19.27 7.76
CA ARG A 54 15.75 -18.56 6.89
C ARG A 54 15.09 -18.03 5.61
N ASN A 55 14.07 -18.71 5.10
CA ASN A 55 13.36 -18.30 3.88
C ASN A 55 12.34 -17.18 4.13
N ILE A 56 11.88 -16.99 5.38
CA ILE A 56 10.98 -15.89 5.74
C ILE A 56 11.73 -14.55 5.74
N ALA A 57 12.97 -14.51 6.25
CA ALA A 57 13.78 -13.30 6.23
C ALA A 57 14.02 -12.78 4.81
N ALA A 58 14.25 -13.67 3.84
CA ALA A 58 14.40 -13.29 2.43
C ALA A 58 13.10 -12.74 1.83
N ILE A 59 11.94 -13.31 2.17
CA ILE A 59 10.64 -12.81 1.70
C ILE A 59 10.33 -11.44 2.31
N VAL A 60 10.64 -11.23 3.59
CA VAL A 60 10.48 -9.91 4.25
C VAL A 60 11.40 -8.87 3.62
N LEU A 61 12.67 -9.22 3.35
CA LEU A 61 13.60 -8.33 2.64
C LEU A 61 13.14 -8.01 1.21
N ILE A 62 12.65 -8.99 0.47
CA ILE A 62 12.10 -8.79 -0.89
C ILE A 62 10.82 -7.95 -0.82
N ALA A 63 9.96 -8.15 0.18
CA ALA A 63 8.74 -7.37 0.36
C ALA A 63 9.03 -5.92 0.78
N LEU A 64 10.06 -5.67 1.60
CA LEU A 64 10.51 -4.33 1.95
C LEU A 64 11.17 -3.62 0.77
N LEU A 65 12.02 -4.31 0.00
CA LEU A 65 12.63 -3.76 -1.22
C LEU A 65 11.59 -3.52 -2.31
N ALA A 66 10.65 -4.45 -2.51
CA ALA A 66 9.54 -4.27 -3.43
C ALA A 66 8.62 -3.15 -2.95
N GLY A 67 8.33 -3.06 -1.65
CA GLY A 67 7.53 -1.98 -1.07
C GLY A 67 8.17 -0.60 -1.28
N TYR A 68 9.49 -0.49 -1.09
CA TYR A 68 10.24 0.74 -1.32
C TYR A 68 10.30 1.12 -2.80
N VAL A 69 10.55 0.16 -3.71
CA VAL A 69 10.56 0.41 -5.16
C VAL A 69 9.14 0.74 -5.66
N ILE A 70 8.11 0.10 -5.12
CA ILE A 70 6.70 0.39 -5.44
C ILE A 70 6.31 1.77 -4.92
N SER A 71 6.80 2.26 -3.76
CA SER A 71 6.45 3.60 -3.30
C SER A 71 7.00 4.70 -4.21
N ASP A 72 8.22 4.55 -4.71
CA ASP A 72 8.83 5.48 -5.69
C ASP A 72 8.09 5.42 -7.04
N ILE A 73 7.73 4.22 -7.50
CA ILE A 73 7.01 4.05 -8.76
C ILE A 73 5.56 4.53 -8.65
N VAL A 74 4.87 4.29 -7.52
CA VAL A 74 3.46 4.69 -7.31
C VAL A 74 3.35 6.20 -7.11
N THR A 75 4.29 6.85 -6.43
CA THR A 75 4.34 8.33 -6.37
C THR A 75 4.51 8.93 -7.78
N ASP A 76 5.37 8.37 -8.63
CA ASP A 76 5.49 8.80 -10.03
C ASP A 76 4.26 8.42 -10.91
N LEU A 77 3.60 7.29 -10.65
CA LEU A 77 2.40 6.89 -11.40
C LEU A 77 1.16 7.73 -11.06
N THR A 78 1.04 8.26 -9.85
CA THR A 78 -0.04 9.20 -9.51
C THR A 78 0.12 10.57 -10.17
N LEU A 79 1.33 10.91 -10.64
CA LEU A 79 1.59 12.09 -11.47
C LEU A 79 1.18 11.86 -12.93
N ASN A 80 1.41 10.67 -13.48
CA ASN A 80 1.20 10.36 -14.91
C ASN A 80 -0.26 10.19 -15.35
N ARG A 81 -1.23 10.22 -14.43
CA ARG A 81 -2.66 10.15 -14.75
C ARG A 81 -3.42 11.43 -14.41
N ARG A 82 -2.71 12.53 -14.17
CA ARG A 82 -3.31 13.86 -14.03
C ARG A 82 -3.42 14.48 -15.42
N ILE A 83 -4.60 15.00 -15.75
CA ILE A 83 -4.76 15.92 -16.87
C ILE A 83 -3.74 17.06 -16.62
N THR A 84 -3.04 17.49 -17.66
CA THR A 84 -2.03 18.55 -17.59
C THR A 84 -2.49 19.73 -18.43
N LEU A 85 -2.05 20.95 -18.10
CA LEU A 85 -2.34 22.16 -18.89
C LEU A 85 -1.90 22.05 -20.35
N ALA A 86 -0.96 21.14 -20.65
CA ALA A 86 -0.54 20.80 -22.01
C ALA A 86 -1.68 20.36 -22.95
N ARG A 87 -2.79 19.85 -22.42
CA ARG A 87 -3.96 19.45 -23.21
C ARG A 87 -4.79 20.66 -23.67
N ILE A 88 -4.68 21.78 -22.95
CA ILE A 88 -5.40 23.02 -23.21
C ILE A 88 -4.58 23.87 -24.17
N ASP A 89 -3.32 24.12 -23.80
CA ASP A 89 -2.38 24.92 -24.57
C ASP A 89 -0.95 24.42 -24.37
N GLY A 90 -0.19 24.37 -25.46
CA GLY A 90 1.18 23.84 -25.45
C GLY A 90 2.15 24.70 -24.64
N GLN A 91 1.95 26.02 -24.60
CA GLN A 91 2.80 26.93 -23.81
C GLN A 91 2.50 26.79 -22.32
N LEU A 92 1.22 26.69 -21.95
CA LEU A 92 0.83 26.42 -20.56
C LEU A 92 1.41 25.10 -20.07
N GLY A 93 1.37 24.06 -20.92
CA GLY A 93 1.99 22.77 -20.61
C GLY A 93 3.52 22.83 -20.46
N ALA A 94 4.20 23.58 -21.32
CA ALA A 94 5.64 23.80 -21.21
C ALA A 94 5.99 24.51 -19.90
N LYS A 95 5.24 25.58 -19.57
CA LYS A 95 5.39 26.32 -18.32
C LYS A 95 5.15 25.40 -17.11
N GLU A 96 4.04 24.67 -17.06
CA GLU A 96 3.74 23.71 -15.98
C GLU A 96 4.88 22.71 -15.75
N LYS A 97 5.47 22.18 -16.82
CA LYS A 97 6.60 21.25 -16.75
C LYS A 97 7.84 21.88 -16.12
N GLU A 98 8.12 23.15 -16.37
CA GLU A 98 9.23 23.87 -15.75
C GLU A 98 9.03 24.02 -14.24
N TYR A 99 7.82 24.40 -13.80
CA TYR A 99 7.47 24.48 -12.38
C TYR A 99 7.60 23.13 -11.68
N ILE A 100 7.06 22.05 -12.26
CA ILE A 100 7.15 20.70 -11.71
C ILE A 100 8.62 20.27 -11.56
N LYS A 101 9.46 20.56 -12.57
CA LYS A 101 10.89 20.25 -12.53
C LYS A 101 11.58 21.00 -11.39
N LEU A 102 11.29 22.29 -11.21
CA LEU A 102 11.88 23.11 -10.16
C LEU A 102 11.45 22.65 -8.76
N ILE A 103 10.17 22.32 -8.57
CA ILE A 103 9.66 21.76 -7.31
C ILE A 103 10.38 20.47 -6.97
N ARG A 104 10.52 19.55 -7.95
CA ARG A 104 11.23 18.29 -7.76
C ARG A 104 12.69 18.53 -7.35
N TYR A 105 13.37 19.43 -8.05
CA TYR A 105 14.76 19.79 -7.73
C TYR A 105 14.89 20.28 -6.28
N LYS A 106 14.02 21.21 -5.85
CA LYS A 106 14.05 21.73 -4.47
C LYS A 106 13.69 20.68 -3.42
N LYS A 107 12.70 19.81 -3.68
CA LYS A 107 12.41 18.68 -2.79
C LYS A 107 13.61 17.75 -2.63
N GLN A 108 14.33 17.49 -3.73
CA GLN A 108 15.55 16.69 -3.70
C GLN A 108 16.67 17.37 -2.89
N GLU A 109 16.78 18.70 -2.97
CA GLU A 109 17.76 19.49 -2.19
C GLU A 109 17.50 19.42 -0.69
N ILE A 110 16.22 19.40 -0.27
CA ILE A 110 15.85 19.26 1.15
C ILE A 110 16.16 17.85 1.68
N GLY A 111 16.10 16.82 0.83
CA GLY A 111 16.32 15.44 1.23
C GLY A 111 15.11 14.84 1.95
N SER A 112 15.33 14.17 3.08
CA SER A 112 14.25 13.52 3.85
C SER A 112 13.58 14.50 4.81
N PHE A 113 12.29 14.75 4.60
CA PHE A 113 11.47 15.56 5.52
C PHE A 113 11.25 14.88 6.88
N GLU A 114 11.43 13.57 6.98
CA GLU A 114 11.21 12.79 8.22
C GLU A 114 12.27 13.07 9.29
N GLU A 115 13.45 13.54 8.88
CA GLU A 115 14.59 13.79 9.78
C GLU A 115 14.56 15.20 10.39
N ILE A 116 13.58 16.03 10.00
CA ILE A 116 13.54 17.45 10.37
C ILE A 116 12.68 17.66 11.63
N ASP A 117 13.33 17.75 12.79
CA ASP A 117 12.65 18.11 14.05
C ASP A 117 12.64 19.64 14.30
N ASN A 118 12.07 20.38 13.34
CA ASN A 118 11.88 21.83 13.46
C ASN A 118 10.39 22.18 13.28
N ILE A 119 9.79 22.82 14.29
CA ILE A 119 8.37 23.19 14.31
C ILE A 119 7.98 24.10 13.14
N ILE A 120 8.85 25.04 12.75
CA ILE A 120 8.62 25.95 11.63
C ILE A 120 8.59 25.16 10.33
N ILE A 121 9.52 24.21 10.16
CA ILE A 121 9.55 23.39 8.95
C ILE A 121 8.30 22.50 8.86
N LYS A 122 7.80 21.97 9.98
CA LYS A 122 6.55 21.20 10.01
C LYS A 122 5.35 22.03 9.57
N GLU A 123 5.21 23.27 10.04
CA GLU A 123 4.15 24.20 9.61
C GLU A 123 4.27 24.54 8.11
N LEU A 124 5.49 24.78 7.63
CA LEU A 124 5.73 25.03 6.21
C LEU A 124 5.36 23.81 5.34
N LEU A 125 5.61 22.58 5.81
CA LEU A 125 5.22 21.37 5.10
C LEU A 125 3.70 21.20 5.04
N GLU A 126 2.99 21.49 6.14
CA GLU A 126 1.53 21.49 6.17
C GLU A 126 0.95 22.49 5.15
N GLU A 127 1.56 23.66 4.99
CA GLU A 127 1.14 24.63 3.97
C GLU A 127 1.38 24.12 2.53
N VAL A 128 2.45 23.34 2.29
CA VAL A 128 2.65 22.69 0.98
C VAL A 128 1.52 21.70 0.68
N ASP A 129 1.09 20.92 1.67
CA ASP A 129 -0.01 19.97 1.55
C ASP A 129 -1.37 20.68 1.33
N ASN A 130 -1.58 21.82 1.98
CA ASN A 130 -2.75 22.68 1.73
C ASN A 130 -2.77 23.16 0.27
N LEU A 131 -1.63 23.58 -0.27
CA LEU A 131 -1.52 23.99 -1.68
C LEU A 131 -1.71 22.81 -2.66
N ASP A 132 -1.34 21.58 -2.28
CA ASP A 132 -1.71 20.37 -3.04
C ASP A 132 -3.23 20.15 -3.07
N THR A 133 -3.91 20.37 -1.95
CA THR A 133 -5.38 20.29 -1.87
C THR A 133 -6.06 21.33 -2.76
N ILE A 134 -5.58 22.58 -2.75
CA ILE A 134 -6.09 23.64 -3.61
C ILE A 134 -5.87 23.29 -5.09
N TYR A 135 -4.67 22.85 -5.46
CA TYR A 135 -4.36 22.43 -6.83
C TYR A 135 -5.30 21.32 -7.30
N ASN A 136 -5.48 20.26 -6.49
CA ASN A 136 -6.32 19.12 -6.84
C ASN A 136 -7.78 19.54 -7.04
N THR A 137 -8.29 20.41 -6.16
CA THR A 137 -9.66 20.92 -6.24
C THR A 137 -9.88 21.73 -7.51
N VAL A 138 -8.97 22.66 -7.80
CA VAL A 138 -9.05 23.49 -9.01
C VAL A 138 -8.95 22.65 -10.27
N MET A 139 -8.11 21.61 -10.26
CA MET A 139 -7.96 20.73 -11.41
C MET A 139 -9.20 19.87 -11.65
N ASP A 140 -9.82 19.36 -10.58
CA ASP A 140 -11.09 18.64 -10.65
C ASP A 140 -12.22 19.54 -11.18
N ASP A 141 -12.32 20.77 -10.68
CA ASP A 141 -13.28 21.75 -11.17
C ASP A 141 -13.08 22.10 -12.64
N MET A 142 -11.83 22.25 -13.08
CA MET A 142 -11.49 22.49 -14.48
C MET A 142 -11.86 21.29 -15.36
N ASN A 143 -11.70 20.07 -14.86
CA ASN A 143 -12.10 18.86 -15.60
C ASN A 143 -13.62 18.77 -15.78
N LYS A 144 -14.39 19.22 -14.78
CA LYS A 144 -15.86 19.21 -14.81
C LYS A 144 -16.44 20.35 -15.65
N ASN A 145 -15.88 21.55 -15.49
CA ASN A 145 -16.46 22.79 -16.03
C ASN A 145 -15.71 23.33 -17.26
N GLY A 146 -14.58 22.72 -17.62
CA GLY A 146 -13.74 23.13 -18.73
C GLY A 146 -12.76 24.24 -18.38
N TYR A 147 -12.13 24.79 -19.42
CA TYR A 147 -11.11 25.84 -19.28
C TYR A 147 -11.66 27.09 -18.58
N ASN A 148 -10.92 27.59 -17.61
CA ASN A 148 -11.17 28.86 -16.95
C ASN A 148 -9.82 29.50 -16.62
N GLU A 149 -9.58 30.71 -17.12
CA GLU A 149 -8.33 31.46 -16.91
C GLU A 149 -8.02 31.67 -15.42
N LYS A 150 -9.04 31.93 -14.59
CA LYS A 150 -8.85 32.07 -13.15
C LYS A 150 -8.34 30.77 -12.53
N MET A 151 -8.83 29.62 -12.98
CA MET A 151 -8.37 28.31 -12.50
C MET A 151 -6.92 28.05 -12.92
N VAL A 152 -6.56 28.40 -14.16
CA VAL A 152 -5.16 28.31 -14.64
C VAL A 152 -4.23 29.20 -13.81
N ASN A 153 -4.64 30.44 -13.55
CA ASN A 153 -3.88 31.36 -12.71
C ASN A 153 -3.72 30.82 -11.28
N THR A 154 -4.78 30.25 -10.70
CA THR A 154 -4.69 29.60 -9.38
C THR A 154 -3.72 28.43 -9.41
N ILE A 155 -3.71 27.60 -10.47
CA ILE A 155 -2.74 26.50 -10.59
C ILE A 155 -1.31 27.04 -10.57
N PHE A 156 -0.98 28.06 -11.37
CA PHE A 156 0.36 28.63 -11.35
C PHE A 156 0.72 29.30 -10.02
N ASP A 157 -0.22 30.00 -9.39
CA ASP A 157 -0.04 30.57 -8.05
C ASP A 157 0.26 29.49 -7.00
N THR A 158 -0.38 28.31 -7.07
CA THR A 158 -0.04 27.19 -6.18
C THR A 158 1.39 26.71 -6.40
N TYR A 159 1.88 26.64 -7.64
CA TYR A 159 3.26 26.25 -7.92
C TYR A 159 4.26 27.27 -7.39
N GLU A 160 4.03 28.56 -7.63
CA GLU A 160 4.89 29.65 -7.16
C GLU A 160 4.99 29.66 -5.63
N LYS A 161 3.88 29.49 -4.93
CA LYS A 161 3.86 29.41 -3.46
C LYS A 161 4.59 28.18 -2.94
N LYS A 162 4.40 27.00 -3.54
CA LYS A 162 5.16 25.79 -3.18
C LYS A 162 6.66 26.00 -3.32
N ILE A 163 7.09 26.59 -4.43
CA ILE A 163 8.51 26.89 -4.67
C ILE A 163 9.05 27.80 -3.56
N ARG A 164 8.34 28.87 -3.22
CA ARG A 164 8.75 29.80 -2.15
C ARG A 164 8.84 29.12 -0.79
N ILE A 165 7.88 28.26 -0.46
CA ILE A 165 7.90 27.54 0.82
C ILE A 165 9.07 26.56 0.86
N LEU A 166 9.33 25.82 -0.22
CA LEU A 166 10.49 24.93 -0.30
C LEU A 166 11.80 25.72 -0.17
N GLU A 167 11.90 26.93 -0.71
CA GLU A 167 13.04 27.81 -0.49
C GLU A 167 13.21 28.19 0.98
N LEU A 168 12.12 28.52 1.68
CA LEU A 168 12.16 28.80 3.11
C LEU A 168 12.62 27.59 3.92
N ILE A 169 12.17 26.39 3.57
CA ILE A 169 12.60 25.15 4.22
C ILE A 169 14.10 24.93 4.00
N ILE A 170 14.60 25.10 2.77
CA ILE A 170 16.04 25.00 2.45
C ILE A 170 16.84 26.04 3.25
N MET A 171 16.34 27.27 3.36
CA MET A 171 17.01 28.31 4.16
C MET A 171 17.06 27.93 5.64
N GLU A 172 15.97 27.42 6.19
CA GLU A 172 15.86 27.04 7.59
C GLU A 172 16.75 25.84 7.93
N THR A 173 16.81 24.83 7.05
CA THR A 173 17.70 23.66 7.23
C THR A 173 19.19 24.02 7.14
N ASN A 174 19.54 25.05 6.38
CA ASN A 174 20.93 25.49 6.20
C ASN A 174 21.39 26.56 7.21
N LYS A 175 20.55 26.96 8.17
CA LYS A 175 20.96 27.93 9.21
C LYS A 175 22.01 27.31 10.14
N PRO A 176 23.19 27.94 10.34
CA PRO A 176 24.15 27.47 11.32
C PRO A 176 23.61 27.66 12.75
N GLU A 177 23.78 26.65 13.61
CA GLU A 177 23.29 26.60 15.00
C GLU A 177 23.79 27.74 15.92
N ASN A 178 24.79 28.53 15.50
CA ASN A 178 25.48 29.49 16.35
C ASN A 178 24.78 30.86 16.56
N ASN A 179 23.58 31.08 16.03
CA ASN A 179 22.93 32.41 16.09
C ASN A 179 21.96 32.63 17.26
N GLU A 180 21.75 31.63 18.12
CA GLU A 180 20.87 31.78 19.31
C GLU A 180 21.62 32.14 20.60
N THR A 181 22.93 31.94 20.66
CA THR A 181 23.70 32.14 21.90
C THR A 181 24.19 33.58 22.11
N ASP A 182 24.36 34.37 21.04
CA ASP A 182 24.92 35.73 21.14
C ASP A 182 23.92 36.79 21.63
N LYS A 183 22.62 36.49 21.68
CA LYS A 183 21.62 37.42 22.24
C LYS A 183 21.40 37.29 23.75
N LYS A 184 21.96 36.26 24.40
CA LYS A 184 21.84 36.06 25.87
C LYS A 184 23.04 36.55 26.68
N ILE A 185 24.12 37.01 26.03
CA ILE A 185 25.32 37.52 26.73
C ILE A 185 25.34 39.06 26.79
N ALA A 186 24.37 39.74 26.17
CA ALA A 186 24.31 41.20 26.08
C ALA A 186 23.20 41.87 26.92
N LEU A 187 22.76 41.25 28.02
CA LEU A 187 21.81 41.84 28.98
C LEU A 187 22.28 41.68 30.42
#